data_AF-A0A0D6LDE0-F1
#
_entry.id   AF-A0A0D6LDE0-F1
#
_cell.length_a   1.000
_cell.length_b   1.000
_cell.length_c   1.000
_cell.angle_alpha   90.00
_cell.angle_beta   90.00
_cell.angle_gamma   90.00
#
_symmetry.space_group_name_H-M   'P 1'
#
loop_
_entity.id
_entity.type
_entity.pdbx_description
1 polymer ?
#
loop_
_entity_poly.entity_id
_entity_poly.type
_entity_poly.pdbx_seq_one_letter_code
_entity_poly.pdbx_strand_id
1 'polypeptide(L)'
;MCGLYSKRLPRTTMSLAMWNSRRYRRRCCISYELLLNEDVSEDAEYWQKYLTTTRDNSVPMTRLSLPTEQLKPSYQYFVRVRAINQAGAGPLSEPIQFTTPNGGPENPPAQVSVDINEANIAVLRWNKPNCTTEILNYVIYFTRDLGISNEDYREWQTVEVPATETKSVTIEFLYNRQR
;
A
#
# COMPACT_ATOMS: atom_id res chain seq x y z
N MET A 1 -34.89 -16.44 -28.41
CA MET A 1 -34.36 -17.50 -27.53
C MET A 1 -33.08 -18.00 -28.16
N CYS A 2 -31.93 -17.82 -27.51
CA CYS A 2 -30.65 -18.22 -28.11
C CYS A 2 -30.08 -19.38 -27.30
N GLY A 3 -30.07 -20.57 -27.92
CA GLY A 3 -29.51 -21.79 -27.37
C GLY A 3 -28.03 -21.96 -27.73
N LEU A 4 -27.30 -22.62 -26.84
CA LEU A 4 -25.94 -23.12 -27.06
C LEU A 4 -26.00 -24.34 -27.99
N TYR A 5 -25.15 -24.38 -29.01
CA TYR A 5 -24.81 -25.64 -29.70
C TYR A 5 -23.30 -25.82 -29.69
N SER A 6 -22.87 -26.95 -29.12
CA SER A 6 -21.49 -27.44 -29.19
C SER A 6 -21.46 -28.60 -30.18
N LYS A 7 -20.63 -28.48 -31.23
CA LYS A 7 -20.32 -29.61 -32.12
C LYS A 7 -18.87 -30.02 -31.91
N ARG A 8 -18.66 -31.23 -31.41
CA ARG A 8 -17.34 -31.87 -31.36
C ARG A 8 -17.01 -32.45 -32.73
N LEU A 9 -15.79 -32.20 -33.22
CA LEU A 9 -15.16 -32.99 -34.27
C LEU A 9 -13.86 -33.60 -33.74
N PRO A 10 -13.45 -34.77 -34.27
CA PRO A 10 -12.39 -35.56 -33.68
C PRO A 10 -11.01 -35.10 -34.16
N ARG A 11 -10.10 -35.08 -33.19
CA ARG A 11 -8.63 -35.09 -33.27
C ARG A 11 -7.93 -33.72 -33.45
N THR A 12 -7.06 -33.49 -32.46
CA THR A 12 -6.04 -32.45 -32.31
C THR A 12 -6.50 -31.09 -31.74
N THR A 13 -6.48 -31.07 -30.41
CA THR A 13 -6.35 -29.97 -29.45
C THR A 13 -6.17 -28.54 -29.99
N MET A 14 -7.28 -27.82 -30.18
CA MET A 14 -7.38 -26.37 -29.92
C MET A 14 -8.87 -25.95 -29.96
N SER A 15 -9.47 -25.71 -28.80
CA SER A 15 -10.81 -25.11 -28.70
C SER A 15 -10.68 -23.59 -28.85
N LEU A 16 -10.80 -23.10 -30.08
CA LEU A 16 -10.89 -21.67 -30.35
C LEU A 16 -12.34 -21.21 -30.23
N ALA A 17 -12.70 -20.61 -29.09
CA ALA A 17 -13.97 -19.93 -28.92
C ALA A 17 -13.91 -18.57 -29.64
N MET A 18 -14.18 -18.55 -30.94
CA MET A 18 -14.35 -17.28 -31.68
C MET A 18 -15.79 -16.79 -31.56
N TRP A 19 -15.98 -15.77 -30.72
CA TRP A 19 -17.23 -15.02 -30.64
C TRP A 19 -17.39 -14.11 -31.86
N ASN A 20 -18.45 -14.31 -32.63
CA ASN A 20 -18.71 -13.54 -33.85
C ASN A 20 -19.61 -12.32 -33.52
N SER A 21 -19.05 -11.26 -32.94
CA SER A 21 -19.80 -10.02 -32.65
C SER A 21 -19.73 -9.03 -33.81
N ARG A 22 -20.40 -9.34 -34.93
CA ARG A 22 -20.58 -8.35 -36.02
C ARG A 22 -21.43 -7.11 -35.64
N ARG A 23 -21.83 -6.94 -34.37
CA ARG A 23 -22.72 -5.84 -33.93
C ARG A 23 -22.48 -5.35 -32.50
N TYR A 24 -21.35 -4.71 -32.21
CA TYR A 24 -21.32 -3.74 -31.10
C TYR A 24 -20.45 -2.52 -31.44
N ARG A 25 -20.89 -1.75 -32.46
CA ARG A 25 -20.51 -0.34 -32.55
C ARG A 25 -21.23 0.39 -31.40
N ARG A 26 -20.47 0.95 -30.44
CA ARG A 26 -20.87 1.95 -29.41
C ARG A 26 -21.46 1.46 -28.07
N ARG A 27 -20.71 0.73 -27.24
CA ARG A 27 -20.89 0.86 -25.78
C ARG A 27 -19.54 1.09 -25.11
N CYS A 28 -19.30 2.34 -24.72
CA CYS A 28 -18.11 2.73 -23.97
C CYS A 28 -18.20 2.11 -22.56
N CYS A 29 -17.07 1.69 -22.01
CA CYS A 29 -16.97 1.26 -20.61
C CYS A 29 -17.42 2.41 -19.69
N ILE A 30 -18.25 2.11 -18.68
CA ILE A 30 -18.81 3.12 -17.75
C ILE A 30 -18.01 3.15 -16.45
N SER A 31 -17.56 1.99 -15.98
CA SER A 31 -16.73 1.87 -14.79
C SER A 31 -15.96 0.54 -14.79
N TYR A 32 -15.00 0.42 -13.89
CA TYR A 32 -14.41 -0.86 -13.55
C TYR A 32 -14.82 -1.25 -12.13
N GLU A 33 -14.97 -2.55 -11.91
CA GLU A 33 -15.12 -3.13 -10.59
C GLU A 33 -13.90 -3.99 -10.31
N LEU A 34 -13.24 -3.70 -9.18
CA LEU A 34 -12.09 -4.40 -8.66
C LEU A 34 -12.54 -5.27 -7.49
N LEU A 35 -12.14 -6.54 -7.53
CA LEU A 35 -12.45 -7.53 -6.51
C LEU A 35 -11.15 -7.90 -5.80
N LEU A 36 -11.15 -7.85 -4.47
CA LEU A 36 -10.00 -8.14 -3.62
C LEU A 36 -10.36 -9.29 -2.65
N ASN A 37 -9.45 -10.26 -2.50
CA ASN A 37 -9.57 -11.31 -1.49
C ASN A 37 -8.19 -11.79 -1.01
N GLU A 38 -8.14 -12.38 0.17
CA GLU A 38 -7.00 -13.08 0.76
C GLU A 38 -6.84 -14.49 0.18
N ASP A 39 -7.94 -15.13 -0.26
CA ASP A 39 -7.95 -16.47 -0.85
C ASP A 39 -8.50 -16.46 -2.30
N VAL A 40 -7.71 -16.99 -3.23
CA VAL A 40 -8.08 -17.11 -4.65
C VAL A 40 -9.11 -18.21 -4.92
N SER A 41 -9.24 -19.18 -4.00
CA SER A 41 -10.11 -20.35 -4.15
C SER A 41 -11.57 -20.05 -3.82
N GLU A 42 -11.85 -18.95 -3.11
CA GLU A 42 -13.21 -18.50 -2.83
C GLU A 42 -13.92 -18.00 -4.09
N ASP A 43 -15.24 -18.22 -4.13
CA ASP A 43 -16.08 -17.69 -5.20
C ASP A 43 -16.00 -16.15 -5.26
N ALA A 44 -15.73 -15.64 -6.46
CA ALA A 44 -15.58 -14.20 -6.72
C ALA A 44 -16.81 -13.36 -6.32
N GLU A 45 -17.95 -14.00 -6.10
CA GLU A 45 -19.16 -13.34 -5.62
C GLU A 45 -18.98 -12.75 -4.20
N TYR A 46 -18.17 -13.40 -3.37
CA TYR A 46 -17.90 -13.02 -1.97
C TYR A 46 -16.68 -12.12 -1.78
N TRP A 47 -15.92 -11.86 -2.84
CA TRP A 47 -14.75 -10.98 -2.76
C TRP A 47 -15.18 -9.53 -2.47
N GLN A 48 -14.31 -8.78 -1.80
CA GLN A 48 -14.53 -7.37 -1.50
C GLN A 48 -14.52 -6.55 -2.80
N LYS A 49 -15.57 -5.76 -3.05
CA LYS A 49 -15.77 -5.02 -4.32
C LYS A 49 -15.47 -3.53 -4.16
N TYR A 50 -14.74 -2.98 -5.13
CA TYR A 50 -14.42 -1.57 -5.23
C TYR A 50 -14.74 -1.05 -6.63
N LEU A 51 -15.44 0.08 -6.70
CA LEU A 51 -15.78 0.73 -7.97
C LEU A 51 -14.79 1.85 -8.27
N THR A 52 -14.35 1.97 -9.52
CA THR A 52 -13.33 2.95 -9.95
C THR A 52 -13.93 4.24 -10.53
N THR A 53 -15.14 4.59 -10.11
CA THR A 53 -15.87 5.74 -10.67
C THR A 53 -15.47 7.06 -9.99
N THR A 54 -15.45 8.17 -10.75
CA THR A 54 -15.29 9.54 -10.21
C THR A 54 -16.47 9.94 -9.31
N ARG A 55 -16.30 10.92 -8.40
CA ARG A 55 -17.41 11.46 -7.57
C ARG A 55 -18.65 11.86 -8.39
N ASP A 56 -18.44 12.34 -9.62
CA ASP A 56 -19.51 12.79 -10.51
C ASP A 56 -19.98 11.73 -11.52
N ASN A 57 -19.55 10.47 -11.37
CA ASN A 57 -19.91 9.34 -12.25
C ASN A 57 -19.64 9.54 -13.76
N SER A 58 -18.77 10.49 -14.12
CA SER A 58 -18.62 10.96 -15.49
C SER A 58 -17.48 10.28 -16.25
N VAL A 59 -16.47 9.73 -15.56
CA VAL A 59 -15.31 9.08 -16.21
C VAL A 59 -14.96 7.76 -15.52
N PRO A 60 -14.85 6.63 -16.27
CA PRO A 60 -14.28 5.40 -15.73
C PRO A 60 -12.78 5.60 -15.45
N MET A 61 -12.36 5.45 -14.20
CA MET A 61 -10.94 5.48 -13.86
C MET A 61 -10.34 4.08 -14.04
N THR A 62 -9.19 3.98 -14.71
CA THR A 62 -8.44 2.71 -14.85
C THR A 62 -7.48 2.48 -13.68
N ARG A 63 -7.40 3.44 -12.75
CA ARG A 63 -6.61 3.33 -11.52
C ARG A 63 -7.52 3.38 -10.31
N LEU A 64 -7.20 2.60 -9.30
CA LEU A 64 -7.81 2.68 -7.98
C LEU A 64 -6.69 2.62 -6.94
N SER A 65 -6.70 3.55 -6.00
CA SER A 65 -5.88 3.48 -4.79
C SER A 65 -6.71 2.81 -3.69
N LEU A 66 -6.28 1.64 -3.24
CA LEU A 66 -6.89 0.99 -2.09
C LEU A 66 -6.41 1.68 -0.79
N PRO A 67 -7.31 1.99 0.16
CA PRO A 67 -6.89 2.54 1.45
C PRO A 67 -5.98 1.55 2.17
N THR A 68 -4.79 1.99 2.57
CA THR A 68 -3.82 1.16 3.31
C THR A 68 -4.34 0.68 4.65
N GLU A 69 -5.30 1.39 5.26
CA GLU A 69 -5.95 1.00 6.52
C GLU A 69 -6.82 -0.27 6.40
N GLN A 70 -7.20 -0.67 5.18
CA GLN A 70 -8.02 -1.86 4.92
C GLN A 70 -7.19 -3.09 4.53
N LEU A 71 -5.87 -2.96 4.44
CA LEU A 71 -4.98 -4.02 4.01
C LEU A 71 -4.04 -4.39 5.16
N LYS A 72 -3.92 -5.69 5.45
CA LYS A 72 -2.94 -6.18 6.42
C LYS A 72 -1.52 -5.94 5.87
N PRO A 73 -0.57 -5.47 6.69
CA PRO A 73 0.83 -5.36 6.28
C PRO A 73 1.45 -6.74 6.05
N SER A 74 2.46 -6.81 5.17
CA SER A 74 3.19 -8.05 4.87
C SER A 74 2.28 -9.24 4.52
N TYR A 75 1.14 -8.98 3.89
CA TYR A 75 0.08 -9.96 3.67
C TYR A 75 -0.21 -10.13 2.18
N GLN A 76 -0.53 -11.35 1.78
CA GLN A 76 -0.80 -11.69 0.40
C GLN A 76 -2.28 -11.48 0.07
N TYR A 77 -2.54 -10.85 -1.07
CA TYR A 77 -3.87 -10.62 -1.60
C TYR A 77 -3.94 -10.99 -3.08
N PHE A 78 -5.15 -11.24 -3.55
CA PHE A 78 -5.50 -11.47 -4.94
C PHE A 78 -6.46 -10.41 -5.42
N VAL A 79 -6.23 -9.91 -6.62
CA VAL A 79 -7.09 -8.92 -7.27
C VAL A 79 -7.61 -9.42 -8.61
N ARG A 80 -8.89 -9.19 -8.88
CA ARG A 80 -9.51 -9.35 -10.21
C ARG A 80 -10.17 -8.04 -10.61
N VAL A 81 -10.31 -7.80 -11.91
CA VAL A 81 -11.00 -6.61 -12.42
C VAL A 81 -11.97 -6.99 -13.53
N ARG A 82 -13.11 -6.31 -13.59
CA ARG A 82 -14.04 -6.38 -14.74
C ARG A 82 -14.54 -5.00 -15.15
N ALA A 83 -14.81 -4.85 -16.44
CA ALA A 83 -15.44 -3.65 -16.96
C ALA A 83 -16.96 -3.75 -16.82
N ILE A 84 -17.61 -2.66 -16.45
CA ILE A 84 -19.07 -2.53 -16.42
C ILE A 84 -19.51 -1.56 -17.51
N ASN A 85 -20.57 -1.93 -18.23
CA ASN A 85 -21.24 -1.06 -19.21
C ASN A 85 -22.76 -1.09 -18.97
N GLN A 86 -23.53 -0.38 -19.81
CA GLN A 86 -25.00 -0.32 -19.68
C GLN A 86 -25.71 -1.68 -19.79
N ALA A 87 -25.07 -2.70 -20.37
CA ALA A 87 -25.60 -4.06 -20.46
C ALA A 87 -25.23 -4.92 -19.23
N GLY A 88 -24.38 -4.42 -18.33
CA GLY A 88 -23.97 -5.08 -17.10
C GLY A 88 -22.46 -5.27 -17.00
N ALA A 89 -22.07 -6.16 -16.08
CA ALA A 89 -20.68 -6.52 -15.84
C ALA A 89 -20.16 -7.48 -16.93
N GLY A 90 -18.98 -7.17 -17.45
CA GLY A 90 -18.23 -8.06 -18.33
C GLY A 90 -17.57 -9.22 -17.58
N PRO A 91 -16.84 -10.09 -18.29
CA PRO A 91 -16.07 -11.16 -17.66
C PRO A 91 -14.99 -10.59 -16.72
N LEU A 92 -14.68 -11.35 -15.67
CA LEU A 92 -13.55 -11.08 -14.77
C LEU A 92 -12.22 -11.35 -15.47
N SER A 93 -11.19 -10.59 -15.11
CA SER A 93 -9.81 -10.92 -15.41
C SER A 93 -9.36 -12.17 -14.64
N GLU A 94 -8.24 -12.74 -15.08
CA GLU A 94 -7.47 -13.67 -14.24
C GLU A 94 -7.04 -12.98 -12.93
N PRO A 95 -6.92 -13.73 -11.82
CA PRO A 95 -6.44 -13.20 -10.56
C PRO A 95 -4.96 -12.80 -10.66
N ILE A 96 -4.65 -11.62 -10.16
CA ILE A 96 -3.27 -11.14 -9.98
C ILE A 96 -2.97 -11.20 -8.49
N GLN A 97 -1.87 -11.85 -8.13
CA GLN A 97 -1.38 -11.92 -6.76
C GLN A 97 -0.45 -10.74 -6.47
N PHE A 98 -0.57 -10.15 -5.28
CA PHE A 98 0.38 -9.17 -4.78
C PHE A 98 0.55 -9.30 -3.27
N THR A 99 1.63 -8.73 -2.74
CA THR A 99 1.91 -8.67 -1.31
C THR A 99 1.98 -7.21 -0.89
N THR A 100 1.29 -6.87 0.19
CA THR A 100 1.33 -5.51 0.74
C THR A 100 2.71 -5.21 1.31
N PRO A 101 3.16 -3.93 1.28
CA PRO A 101 4.39 -3.54 1.95
C PRO A 101 4.35 -3.89 3.44
N ASN A 102 5.53 -4.07 4.01
CA ASN A 102 5.68 -4.15 5.45
C ASN A 102 5.09 -2.89 6.08
N GLY A 103 4.30 -3.06 7.13
CA GLY A 103 3.93 -1.95 8.00
C GLY A 103 5.19 -1.33 8.59
N GLY A 104 5.12 -0.06 8.98
CA GLY A 104 6.16 0.54 9.83
C GLY A 104 6.39 -0.33 11.08
N PRO A 105 7.52 -0.17 11.77
CA PRO A 105 7.79 -0.93 12.99
C PRO A 105 6.63 -0.86 13.98
N GLU A 106 6.15 -2.04 14.39
CA GLU A 106 5.00 -2.18 15.31
C GLU A 106 5.30 -1.67 16.71
N ASN A 107 6.58 -1.63 17.08
CA ASN A 107 7.05 -1.27 18.41
C ASN A 107 8.04 -0.10 18.34
N PRO A 108 8.10 0.75 19.39
CA PRO A 108 9.09 1.81 19.48
C PRO A 108 10.51 1.26 19.70
N PRO A 109 11.56 2.05 19.43
CA PRO A 109 12.93 1.72 19.82
C PRO A 109 13.03 1.39 21.31
N ALA A 110 13.82 0.38 21.67
CA ALA A 110 13.97 -0.08 23.04
C ALA A 110 15.20 0.55 23.71
N GLN A 111 15.21 0.61 25.04
CA GLN A 111 16.37 1.09 25.83
C GLN A 111 16.94 2.44 25.37
N VAL A 112 16.05 3.41 25.11
CA VAL A 112 16.47 4.76 24.72
C VAL A 112 17.15 5.43 25.91
N SER A 113 18.39 5.90 25.72
CA SER A 113 19.12 6.69 26.70
C SER A 113 19.83 7.87 26.05
N VAL A 114 20.06 8.91 26.84
CA VAL A 114 20.74 10.14 26.42
C VAL A 114 21.77 10.49 27.47
N ASP A 115 23.03 10.58 27.05
CA ASP A 115 24.14 11.07 27.87
C ASP A 115 24.63 12.41 27.29
N ILE A 116 24.88 13.40 28.13
CA ILE A 116 25.48 14.67 27.71
C ILE A 116 26.90 14.72 28.26
N ASN A 117 27.89 14.96 27.39
CA ASN A 117 29.28 15.07 27.81
C ASN A 117 29.67 16.52 28.20
N GLU A 118 30.88 16.70 28.72
CA GLU A 118 31.41 18.01 29.15
C GLU A 118 31.52 19.04 28.01
N ALA A 119 31.54 18.57 26.75
CA ALA A 119 31.54 19.43 25.56
C ALA A 119 30.12 19.84 25.12
N ASN A 120 29.09 19.58 25.93
CA ASN A 120 27.68 19.83 25.61
C ASN A 120 27.22 19.09 24.35
N ILE A 121 27.73 17.88 24.15
CA ILE A 121 27.34 16.98 23.07
C ILE A 121 26.41 15.92 23.64
N ALA A 122 25.23 15.77 23.04
CA ALA A 122 24.28 14.72 23.40
C ALA A 122 24.59 13.45 22.60
N VAL A 123 24.82 12.35 23.31
CA VAL A 123 24.99 11.01 22.75
C VAL A 123 23.72 10.22 23.04
N LEU A 124 22.96 9.93 21.99
CA LEU A 124 21.73 9.16 22.08
C LEU A 124 22.04 7.70 21.76
N ARG A 125 21.48 6.77 22.53
CA ARG A 125 21.59 5.32 22.30
C ARG A 125 20.21 4.69 22.33
N TRP A 126 19.99 3.70 21.48
CA TRP A 126 18.77 2.90 21.47
C TRP A 126 19.03 1.53 20.84
N ASN A 127 18.14 0.59 21.12
CA ASN A 127 18.07 -0.71 20.49
C ASN A 127 16.99 -0.76 19.42
N LYS A 128 17.18 -1.66 18.45
CA LYS A 128 16.16 -2.00 17.46
C LYS A 128 14.83 -2.34 18.16
N PRO A 129 13.70 -1.82 17.69
CA PRO A 129 12.39 -2.25 18.18
C PRO A 129 12.20 -3.76 18.00
N ASN A 130 11.40 -4.37 18.87
CA ASN A 130 11.01 -5.76 18.70
C ASN A 130 9.97 -5.86 17.58
N CYS A 131 10.42 -6.02 16.33
CA CYS A 131 9.55 -6.12 15.17
C CYS A 131 10.06 -7.19 14.19
N THR A 132 9.13 -7.78 13.44
CA THR A 132 9.41 -8.76 12.39
C THR A 132 9.93 -8.11 11.10
N THR A 133 9.74 -6.79 10.96
CA THR A 133 10.09 -6.02 9.78
C THR A 133 11.51 -5.44 9.85
N GLU A 134 12.08 -5.18 8.68
CA GLU A 134 13.34 -4.46 8.55
C GLU A 134 13.15 -2.98 8.91
N ILE A 135 14.10 -2.42 9.67
CA ILE A 135 14.12 -0.99 9.97
C ILE A 135 15.03 -0.34 8.94
N LEU A 136 14.54 0.71 8.29
CA LEU A 136 15.30 1.43 7.26
C LEU A 136 16.09 2.59 7.88
N ASN A 137 15.44 3.39 8.72
CA ASN A 137 16.00 4.54 9.39
C ASN A 137 15.31 4.82 10.73
N TYR A 138 15.97 5.62 11.56
CA TYR A 138 15.43 6.25 12.75
C TYR A 138 15.36 7.76 12.51
N VAL A 139 14.30 8.40 13.00
CA VAL A 139 14.15 9.86 12.96
C VAL A 139 14.15 10.38 14.38
N ILE A 140 15.04 11.33 14.65
CA ILE A 140 15.23 11.91 15.97
C ILE A 140 14.79 13.36 15.92
N TYR A 141 13.80 13.70 16.74
CA TYR A 141 13.31 15.06 16.93
C TYR A 141 13.92 15.64 18.20
N PHE A 142 14.47 16.86 18.12
CA PHE A 142 15.05 17.53 19.28
C PHE A 142 14.87 19.04 19.21
N THR A 143 14.74 19.65 20.39
CA THR A 143 14.64 21.10 20.55
C THR A 143 15.45 21.55 21.77
N ARG A 144 15.85 22.83 21.78
CA ARG A 144 16.38 23.49 22.97
C ARG A 144 15.35 24.41 23.63
N ASP A 145 14.24 24.66 22.95
CA ASP A 145 13.17 25.50 23.46
C ASP A 145 12.32 24.68 24.43
N LEU A 146 12.28 25.09 25.69
CA LEU A 146 11.49 24.45 26.74
C LEU A 146 10.03 24.93 26.75
N GLY A 147 9.71 25.96 25.95
CA GLY A 147 8.36 26.54 25.85
C GLY A 147 7.49 25.91 24.77
N ILE A 148 8.05 25.08 23.88
CA ILE A 148 7.28 24.40 22.84
C ILE A 148 6.75 23.05 23.32
N SER A 149 5.51 22.74 22.94
CA SER A 149 4.85 21.50 23.35
C SER A 149 5.48 20.30 22.65
N ASN A 150 5.41 19.13 23.29
CA ASN A 150 5.71 17.86 22.64
C ASN A 150 4.77 17.58 21.46
N GLU A 151 3.58 18.18 21.42
CA GLU A 151 2.64 18.06 20.30
C GLU A 151 3.18 18.76 19.03
N ASP A 152 4.04 19.76 19.20
CA ASP A 152 4.66 20.53 18.13
C ASP A 152 5.99 19.91 17.65
N TYR A 153 6.24 18.63 17.96
CA TYR A 153 7.50 17.94 17.60
C TYR A 153 7.83 17.99 16.10
N ARG A 154 6.82 18.20 15.25
CA ARG A 154 6.99 18.35 13.79
C ARG A 154 7.73 19.62 13.40
N GLU A 155 7.78 20.60 14.28
CA GLU A 155 8.50 21.87 14.10
C GLU A 155 9.92 21.81 14.70
N TRP A 156 10.26 20.72 15.40
CA TRP A 156 11.56 20.55 16.02
C TRP A 156 12.64 20.22 14.99
N GLN A 157 13.89 20.35 15.40
CA GLN A 157 15.02 19.93 14.56
C GLN A 157 15.01 18.41 14.41
N THR A 158 15.37 17.92 13.22
CA THR A 158 15.38 16.49 12.91
C THR A 158 16.75 16.00 12.46
N VAL A 159 17.07 14.76 12.85
CA VAL A 159 18.20 14.00 12.32
C VAL A 159 17.69 12.63 11.89
N GLU A 160 18.00 12.24 10.66
CA GLU A 160 17.76 10.89 10.16
C GLU A 160 19.02 10.04 10.32
N VAL A 161 18.85 8.85 10.89
CA VAL A 161 19.93 7.90 11.14
C VAL A 161 19.60 6.60 10.40
N PRO A 162 20.36 6.23 9.36
CA PRO A 162 20.19 4.95 8.69
C PRO A 162 20.33 3.79 9.67
N ALA A 163 19.48 2.77 9.58
CA ALA A 163 19.55 1.61 10.47
C ALA A 163 20.83 0.76 10.29
N THR A 164 21.54 0.97 9.17
CA THR A 164 22.85 0.38 8.88
C THR A 164 23.98 1.03 9.67
N GLU A 165 23.80 2.27 10.11
CA GLU A 165 24.74 2.99 10.95
C GLU A 165 24.38 2.78 12.42
N THR A 166 25.41 2.59 13.24
CA THR A 166 25.40 1.99 14.58
C THR A 166 24.37 2.55 15.56
N LYS A 167 24.09 1.77 16.63
CA LYS A 167 23.13 1.94 17.75
C LYS A 167 23.13 3.29 18.52
N SER A 168 23.81 4.32 18.02
CA SER A 168 23.95 5.62 18.66
C SER A 168 24.17 6.75 17.66
N VAL A 169 23.58 7.91 17.92
CA VAL A 169 23.89 9.16 17.21
C VAL A 169 24.47 10.18 18.18
N THR A 170 25.31 11.07 17.64
CA THR A 170 25.88 12.19 18.37
C THR A 170 25.29 13.48 17.82
N ILE A 171 24.68 14.31 18.67
CA ILE A 171 24.12 15.61 18.33
C ILE A 171 24.96 16.68 19.01
N GLU A 172 25.69 17.46 18.20
CA GLU A 172 26.46 18.60 18.68
C GLU A 172 25.57 19.83 18.79
N PHE A 173 25.41 20.34 20.00
CA PHE A 173 24.74 21.60 20.20
C PHE A 173 25.70 22.75 19.92
N LEU A 174 25.72 23.25 18.67
CA LEU A 174 26.44 24.48 18.34
C LEU A 174 25.97 25.60 19.27
N TYR A 175 26.89 26.14 20.07
CA TYR A 175 26.65 27.32 20.89
C TYR A 175 26.62 28.52 19.94
N ASN A 176 25.43 29.05 19.65
CA ASN A 176 25.38 30.43 19.20
C ASN A 176 25.77 31.27 20.42
N ARG A 177 27.03 31.72 20.46
CA ARG A 177 27.43 32.89 21.26
C ARG A 177 26.63 34.07 20.72
N GLN A 178 25.41 34.23 21.18
CA GLN A 178 24.70 35.49 21.11
C GLN A 178 25.41 36.42 22.10
N ARG A 179 26.02 37.48 21.54
CA ARG A 179 26.55 38.64 22.26
C ARG A 179 25.45 39.40 22.96
#